data_AF-A0A974X174-F1
#
_entry.id   AF-A0A974X174-F1
#
_cell.length_a   1.000
_cell.length_b   1.000
_cell.length_c   1.000
_cell.angle_alpha   90.00
_cell.angle_beta   90.00
_cell.angle_gamma   90.00
#
_symmetry.space_group_name_H-M   'P 1'
#
loop_
_entity.id
_entity.type
_entity.pdbx_description
1 polymer ?
#
loop_
_entity_poly.entity_id
_entity_poly.type
_entity_poly.pdbx_seq_one_letter_code
_entity_poly.pdbx_strand_id
1 'polypeptide(L)'
;MEVHGVTVCTFEDDDLVLRSPPARLTCMDFDHAAAMRLGGWDPRYAVVLATAARDGVAAALVDTNGDGADVDLDQYEQAADGRWAEVSSGNCDDTGAFATGSMALAWGRASPRAVVTVEFRAARHTVEATDQGWWMFVVPSRSGDVPAVVADGGAGG
;
A
#
# COMPACT_ATOMS: atom_id res chain seq x y z
N MET A 1 43.10 -7.65 -8.96
CA MET A 1 43.29 -9.10 -8.83
C MET A 1 42.29 -9.56 -7.79
N GLU A 2 41.14 -10.06 -8.24
CA GLU A 2 40.26 -10.91 -7.43
C GLU A 2 41.05 -12.10 -6.90
N VAL A 3 40.73 -12.62 -5.70
CA VAL A 3 40.18 -13.98 -5.56
C VAL A 3 39.35 -14.11 -4.28
N HIS A 4 38.21 -14.78 -4.44
CA HIS A 4 37.26 -15.32 -3.47
C HIS A 4 37.84 -16.40 -2.51
N GLY A 5 37.08 -16.72 -1.45
CA GLY A 5 37.08 -18.04 -0.77
C GLY A 5 36.42 -17.93 0.62
N VAL A 6 35.14 -18.23 0.85
CA VAL A 6 34.40 -19.52 0.83
C VAL A 6 34.90 -20.54 1.89
N THR A 7 34.04 -20.71 2.90
CA THR A 7 33.65 -21.93 3.65
C THR A 7 34.62 -22.57 4.65
N VAL A 8 34.16 -22.79 5.90
CA VAL A 8 33.76 -24.12 6.45
C VAL A 8 32.82 -23.91 7.66
N CYS A 9 31.60 -24.47 7.58
CA CYS A 9 30.73 -24.70 8.72
C CYS A 9 31.11 -26.04 9.36
N THR A 10 31.41 -26.06 10.66
CA THR A 10 31.35 -27.29 11.47
C THR A 10 30.07 -27.24 12.29
N PHE A 11 29.14 -28.14 11.97
CA PHE A 11 27.99 -28.45 12.82
C PHE A 11 28.38 -29.66 13.67
N GLU A 12 28.46 -29.46 14.97
CA GLU A 12 28.27 -30.51 15.97
C GLU A 12 27.02 -30.09 16.75
N ASP A 13 25.89 -30.71 16.40
CA ASP A 13 24.64 -30.67 17.15
C ASP A 13 24.85 -31.39 18.50
N ASP A 14 24.47 -30.75 19.60
CA ASP A 14 23.31 -31.19 20.39
C ASP A 14 23.01 -30.18 21.53
N ASP A 15 21.79 -29.63 21.47
CA ASP A 15 21.00 -29.05 22.56
C ASP A 15 21.51 -27.84 23.37
N LEU A 16 21.66 -26.68 22.70
CA LEU A 16 21.46 -25.39 23.36
C LEU A 16 20.33 -24.61 22.67
N VAL A 17 19.17 -24.57 23.33
CA VAL A 17 18.04 -23.71 22.99
C VAL A 17 18.51 -22.24 22.97
N LEU A 18 18.92 -21.78 21.79
CA LEU A 18 19.09 -20.36 21.49
C LEU A 18 17.69 -19.76 21.48
N ARG A 19 17.28 -19.19 22.61
CA ARG A 19 16.18 -18.24 22.64
C ARG A 19 16.57 -17.12 21.68
N SER A 20 15.91 -17.08 20.53
CA SER A 20 16.00 -15.99 19.58
C SER A 20 15.93 -14.66 20.33
N PRO A 21 16.75 -13.65 19.97
CA PRO A 21 16.53 -12.31 20.48
C PRO A 21 15.08 -11.91 20.21
N PRO A 22 14.42 -11.16 21.11
CA PRO A 22 13.02 -10.80 20.93
C PRO A 22 12.86 -10.16 19.54
N ALA A 23 11.86 -10.62 18.81
CA ALA A 23 11.49 -10.07 17.52
C ALA A 23 11.57 -8.54 17.63
N ARG A 24 12.38 -7.90 16.79
CA ARG A 24 12.21 -6.47 16.54
C ARG A 24 10.71 -6.29 16.30
N LEU A 25 10.07 -5.44 17.10
CA LEU A 25 8.68 -5.05 16.88
C LEU A 25 8.53 -4.86 15.38
N THR A 26 7.75 -5.75 14.76
CA THR A 26 7.53 -5.78 13.33
C THR A 26 7.11 -4.37 12.94
N CYS A 27 7.91 -3.72 12.08
CA CYS A 27 7.45 -2.64 11.22
C CYS A 27 6.03 -3.02 10.81
N MET A 28 5.02 -2.28 11.30
CA MET A 28 3.64 -2.63 11.01
C MET A 28 3.47 -2.47 9.51
N ASP A 29 3.15 -3.57 8.82
CA ASP A 29 2.65 -3.49 7.45
C ASP A 29 1.42 -2.58 7.47
N PHE A 30 1.30 -1.69 6.48
CA PHE A 30 0.18 -0.77 6.41
C PHE A 30 -1.03 -1.50 5.82
N ASP A 31 -2.10 -1.57 6.61
CA ASP A 31 -3.36 -2.26 6.29
C ASP A 31 -4.59 -1.42 6.67
N HIS A 32 -5.79 -1.97 6.45
CA HIS A 32 -7.07 -1.37 6.86
C HIS A 32 -7.09 -0.87 8.30
N ALA A 33 -6.55 -1.67 9.24
CA ALA A 33 -6.56 -1.32 10.65
C ALA A 33 -5.57 -0.17 10.95
N ALA A 34 -4.43 -0.14 10.26
CA ALA A 34 -3.49 0.96 10.33
C ALA A 34 -4.12 2.26 9.81
N ALA A 35 -4.77 2.22 8.63
CA ALA A 35 -5.46 3.39 8.07
C ALA A 35 -6.52 3.95 9.04
N MET A 36 -7.40 3.10 9.58
CA MET A 36 -8.42 3.53 10.54
C MET A 36 -7.87 4.10 11.85
N ARG A 37 -6.73 3.60 12.31
CA ARG A 37 -6.09 4.07 13.55
C ARG A 37 -5.35 5.38 13.36
N LEU A 38 -4.77 5.58 12.17
CA LEU A 38 -3.91 6.72 11.87
C LEU A 38 -4.71 7.90 11.30
N GLY A 39 -5.82 7.63 10.60
CA GLY A 39 -6.73 8.65 10.11
C GLY A 39 -7.51 9.33 11.23
N GLY A 40 -8.10 10.49 10.90
CA GLY A 40 -8.89 11.31 11.83
C GLY A 40 -10.37 10.89 11.98
N TRP A 41 -10.77 9.76 11.39
CA TRP A 41 -12.16 9.36 11.23
C TRP A 41 -12.74 8.64 12.46
N ASP A 42 -14.04 8.75 12.69
CA ASP A 42 -14.71 7.97 13.73
C ASP A 42 -14.87 6.51 13.24
N PRO A 43 -14.23 5.53 13.91
CA PRO A 43 -14.19 4.15 13.44
C PRO A 43 -15.52 3.42 13.52
N ARG A 44 -16.56 4.03 14.08
CA ARG A 44 -17.92 3.49 14.09
C ARG A 44 -18.63 3.71 12.75
N TYR A 45 -18.18 4.66 11.95
CA TYR A 45 -18.86 5.08 10.72
C TYR A 45 -17.98 4.92 9.49
N ALA A 46 -16.69 5.26 9.61
CA ALA A 46 -15.80 5.21 8.46
C ALA A 46 -15.50 3.77 8.01
N VAL A 47 -15.44 3.60 6.70
CA VAL A 47 -15.17 2.34 6.02
C VAL A 47 -13.97 2.54 5.10
N VAL A 48 -12.87 1.84 5.38
CA VAL A 48 -11.75 1.81 4.44
C VAL A 48 -12.12 0.93 3.25
N LEU A 49 -12.05 1.50 2.06
CA LEU A 49 -12.51 0.91 0.81
C LEU A 49 -11.41 0.15 0.08
N ALA A 50 -10.18 0.68 0.13
CA ALA A 50 -8.96 0.06 -0.38
C ALA A 50 -7.72 0.66 0.30
N THR A 51 -6.65 -0.12 0.41
CA THR A 51 -5.34 0.34 0.87
C THR A 51 -4.26 -0.17 -0.06
N ALA A 52 -3.20 0.60 -0.24
CA ALA A 52 -1.97 0.13 -0.87
C ALA A 52 -0.75 0.64 -0.10
N ALA A 53 0.30 -0.17 -0.04
CA ALA A 53 1.55 0.19 0.60
C ALA A 53 2.72 -0.41 -0.17
N ARG A 54 3.79 0.38 -0.34
CA ARG A 54 5.01 -0.06 -1.01
C ARG A 54 6.18 0.78 -0.56
N ASP A 55 7.25 0.12 -0.12
CA ASP A 55 8.57 0.73 0.09
C ASP A 55 8.55 2.05 0.88
N GLY A 56 7.78 2.09 1.96
CA GLY A 56 7.70 3.24 2.88
C GLY A 56 6.69 4.33 2.49
N VAL A 57 5.90 4.14 1.44
CA VAL A 57 4.73 4.98 1.16
C VAL A 57 3.45 4.14 1.17
N ALA A 58 2.34 4.74 1.56
CA ALA A 58 1.04 4.09 1.56
C ALA A 58 -0.08 5.08 1.31
N ALA A 59 -1.25 4.57 0.95
CA ALA A 59 -2.45 5.36 0.81
C ALA A 59 -3.70 4.51 1.03
N ALA A 60 -4.79 5.18 1.42
CA ALA A 60 -6.08 4.56 1.70
C ALA A 60 -7.22 5.37 1.08
N LEU A 61 -8.21 4.68 0.54
CA LEU A 61 -9.52 5.25 0.23
C LEU A 61 -10.45 5.00 1.42
N VAL A 62 -11.09 6.05 1.92
CA VAL A 62 -11.93 5.99 3.11
C VAL A 62 -13.28 6.63 2.81
N ASP A 63 -14.33 5.83 2.86
CA ASP A 63 -15.69 6.35 2.95
C ASP A 63 -15.91 6.82 4.40
N THR A 64 -16.05 8.12 4.58
CA THR A 64 -15.94 8.77 5.90
C THR A 64 -17.13 8.49 6.82
N ASN A 65 -18.28 8.12 6.25
CA ASN A 65 -19.52 7.90 6.98
C ASN A 65 -20.22 6.57 6.62
N GLY A 66 -19.69 5.82 5.65
CA GLY A 66 -20.18 4.50 5.25
C GLY A 66 -21.34 4.52 4.24
N ASP A 67 -21.66 5.67 3.62
CA ASP A 67 -22.75 5.82 2.65
C ASP A 67 -22.32 5.73 1.18
N GLY A 68 -21.00 5.68 0.93
CA GLY A 68 -20.39 5.59 -0.38
C GLY A 68 -20.40 6.89 -1.20
N ALA A 69 -20.80 8.03 -0.62
CA ALA A 69 -20.86 9.31 -1.31
C ALA A 69 -19.61 10.19 -1.06
N ASP A 70 -19.10 10.18 0.17
CA ASP A 70 -17.97 11.03 0.58
C ASP A 70 -16.73 10.18 0.84
N VAL A 71 -15.98 9.93 -0.25
CA VAL A 71 -14.72 9.17 -0.23
C VAL A 71 -13.51 10.10 -0.20
N ASP A 72 -12.66 9.87 0.79
CA ASP A 72 -11.40 10.57 0.98
C ASP A 72 -10.21 9.68 0.62
N LEU A 73 -9.16 10.34 0.13
CA LEU A 73 -7.86 9.76 -0.14
C LEU A 73 -6.86 10.24 0.93
N ASP A 74 -6.45 9.31 1.78
CA ASP A 74 -5.42 9.54 2.78
C ASP A 74 -4.08 8.99 2.29
N GLN A 75 -3.00 9.74 2.51
CA GLN A 75 -1.63 9.40 2.12
C GLN A 75 -0.73 9.31 3.35
N TYR A 76 0.18 8.34 3.33
CA TYR A 76 1.02 8.01 4.48
C TYR A 76 2.46 7.78 4.06
N GLU A 77 3.39 8.17 4.93
CA GLU A 77 4.81 7.87 4.81
C GLU A 77 5.31 7.16 6.07
N GLN A 78 6.24 6.23 5.87
CA GLN A 78 6.90 5.54 6.95
C GLN A 78 8.15 6.31 7.37
N ALA A 79 8.20 6.72 8.64
CA ALA A 79 9.38 7.33 9.24
C ALA A 79 10.52 6.31 9.40
N ALA A 80 11.74 6.81 9.61
CA ALA A 80 12.94 5.98 9.78
C ALA A 80 12.86 5.01 10.99
N ASP A 81 11.99 5.29 11.96
CA ASP A 81 11.71 4.42 13.11
C ASP A 81 10.67 3.32 12.81
N GLY A 82 10.17 3.24 11.57
CA GLY A 82 9.20 2.27 11.11
C GLY A 82 7.74 2.65 11.38
N ARG A 83 7.46 3.81 11.98
CA ARG A 83 6.08 4.26 12.22
C ARG A 83 5.52 4.95 10.98
N TRP A 84 4.25 4.69 10.72
CA TRP A 84 3.48 5.40 9.69
C TRP A 84 2.91 6.72 10.23
N ALA A 85 2.92 7.75 9.39
CA ALA A 85 2.27 9.02 9.66
C ALA A 85 1.47 9.45 8.43
N GLU A 86 0.28 9.99 8.65
CA GLU A 86 -0.48 10.66 7.61
C GLU A 86 0.28 11.92 7.16
N VAL A 87 0.40 12.12 5.86
CA VAL A 87 1.08 13.28 5.25
C VAL A 87 0.15 14.15 4.43
N SER A 88 -1.01 13.62 4.02
CA SER A 88 -2.04 14.36 3.29
C SER A 88 -3.38 13.61 3.38
N SER A 89 -4.47 14.36 3.36
CA SER A 89 -5.84 13.85 3.25
C SER A 89 -6.67 14.79 2.39
N GLY A 90 -7.69 14.26 1.71
CA GLY A 90 -8.68 15.06 0.99
C GLY A 90 -9.62 14.23 0.12
N ASN A 91 -10.76 14.83 -0.24
CA ASN A 91 -11.77 14.19 -1.07
C ASN A 91 -11.23 13.74 -2.43
N CYS A 92 -11.74 12.62 -2.92
CA CYS A 92 -11.44 12.11 -4.26
C CYS A 92 -12.70 11.63 -5.00
N ASP A 93 -12.64 11.68 -6.32
CA ASP A 93 -13.65 11.06 -7.18
C ASP A 93 -13.48 9.53 -7.22
N ASP A 94 -14.42 8.83 -7.86
CA ASP A 94 -14.39 7.37 -8.08
C ASP A 94 -13.14 6.85 -8.79
N THR A 95 -12.42 7.72 -9.51
CA THR A 95 -11.14 7.40 -10.12
C THR A 95 -10.24 8.62 -10.15
N GLY A 96 -8.94 8.38 -10.08
CA GLY A 96 -7.95 9.42 -10.29
C GLY A 96 -6.54 8.87 -10.24
N ALA A 97 -5.61 9.74 -10.61
CA ALA A 97 -4.19 9.46 -10.52
C ALA A 97 -3.43 10.77 -10.40
N PHE A 98 -2.41 10.79 -9.56
CA PHE A 98 -1.46 11.89 -9.49
C PHE A 98 -0.14 11.44 -8.89
N ALA A 99 0.83 12.33 -8.90
CA ALA A 99 2.09 12.16 -8.20
C ALA A 99 2.34 13.34 -7.28
N THR A 100 2.96 13.04 -6.14
CA THR A 100 3.45 14.01 -5.18
C THR A 100 4.98 14.07 -5.23
N GLY A 101 5.59 14.83 -4.33
CA GLY A 101 7.04 14.84 -4.17
C GLY A 101 7.63 13.51 -3.64
N SER A 102 6.80 12.58 -3.19
CA SER A 102 7.24 11.34 -2.53
C SER A 102 6.62 10.05 -3.09
N MET A 103 5.45 10.11 -3.74
CA MET A 103 4.77 8.94 -4.27
C MET A 103 4.02 9.22 -5.58
N ALA A 104 3.77 8.18 -6.35
CA ALA A 104 2.83 8.17 -7.45
C ALA A 104 1.71 7.19 -7.12
N LEU A 105 0.47 7.59 -7.38
CA LEU A 105 -0.71 6.82 -7.00
C LEU A 105 -1.81 6.91 -8.05
N ALA A 106 -2.65 5.88 -8.06
CA ALA A 106 -3.85 5.80 -8.88
C ALA A 106 -4.90 4.96 -8.18
N TRP A 107 -6.17 5.27 -8.42
CA TRP A 107 -7.29 4.56 -7.86
C TRP A 107 -8.47 4.54 -8.81
N GLY A 108 -9.40 3.63 -8.52
CA GLY A 108 -10.58 3.48 -9.34
C GLY A 108 -11.59 2.48 -8.82
N ARG A 109 -12.67 2.39 -9.58
CA ARG A 109 -13.69 1.35 -9.48
C ARG A 109 -13.44 0.27 -10.52
N ALA A 110 -13.73 -0.99 -10.17
CA ALA A 110 -13.79 -2.11 -11.10
C ALA A 110 -14.81 -3.15 -10.60
N SER A 111 -15.03 -4.24 -11.34
CA SER A 111 -15.77 -5.38 -10.80
C SER A 111 -15.11 -5.84 -9.49
N PRO A 112 -15.89 -6.26 -8.47
CA PRO A 112 -15.31 -6.92 -7.31
C PRO A 112 -14.32 -8.01 -7.73
N ARG A 113 -13.12 -8.01 -7.13
CA ARG A 113 -12.06 -8.98 -7.44
C ARG A 113 -11.46 -8.91 -8.84
N ALA A 114 -11.79 -7.89 -9.65
CA ALA A 114 -11.15 -7.70 -10.94
C ALA A 114 -9.67 -7.34 -10.76
N VAL A 115 -8.83 -7.82 -11.67
CA VAL A 115 -7.42 -7.42 -11.74
C VAL A 115 -7.29 -6.25 -12.71
N VAL A 116 -6.81 -5.12 -12.21
CA VAL A 116 -6.57 -3.88 -12.96
C VAL A 116 -5.08 -3.78 -13.28
N THR A 117 -4.76 -3.37 -14.51
CA THR A 117 -3.37 -3.14 -14.92
C THR A 117 -3.06 -1.64 -14.93
N VAL A 118 -2.08 -1.24 -14.13
CA VAL A 118 -1.53 0.12 -14.05
C VAL A 118 -0.15 0.13 -14.68
N GLU A 119 0.08 1.06 -15.61
CA GLU A 119 1.40 1.33 -16.17
C GLU A 119 2.02 2.54 -15.50
N PHE A 120 3.26 2.39 -15.05
CA PHE A 120 4.04 3.45 -14.47
C PHE A 120 5.49 3.32 -14.92
N ARG A 121 6.03 4.36 -15.58
CA ARG A 121 7.38 4.38 -16.15
C ARG A 121 7.73 3.15 -16.99
N ALA A 122 6.84 2.78 -17.91
CA ALA A 122 6.94 1.60 -18.77
C ALA A 122 6.95 0.24 -18.03
N ALA A 123 6.76 0.22 -16.71
CA ALA A 123 6.51 -1.00 -15.95
C ALA A 123 5.00 -1.21 -15.79
N ARG A 124 4.57 -2.46 -15.91
CA ARG A 124 3.17 -2.86 -15.65
C ARG A 124 3.05 -3.43 -14.25
N HIS A 125 2.04 -2.98 -13.54
CA HIS A 125 1.65 -3.41 -12.22
C HIS A 125 0.21 -3.92 -12.27
N THR A 126 -0.09 -4.95 -11.48
CA THR A 126 -1.43 -5.48 -11.34
C THR A 126 -1.92 -5.25 -9.92
N VAL A 127 -3.16 -4.77 -9.79
CA VAL A 127 -3.84 -4.55 -8.51
C VAL A 127 -5.20 -5.25 -8.57
N GLU A 128 -5.56 -5.98 -7.52
CA GLU A 128 -6.90 -6.58 -7.39
C GLU A 128 -7.84 -5.60 -6.72
N ALA A 129 -9.04 -5.41 -7.29
CA ALA A 129 -10.11 -4.66 -6.67
C ALA A 129 -10.68 -5.44 -5.47
N THR A 130 -11.04 -4.71 -4.42
CA THR A 130 -11.67 -5.27 -3.21
C THR A 130 -13.04 -5.87 -3.52
N ASP A 131 -13.64 -6.57 -2.54
CA ASP A 131 -15.02 -7.07 -2.65
C ASP A 131 -16.05 -5.97 -2.91
N GLN A 132 -15.70 -4.73 -2.56
CA GLN A 132 -16.55 -3.57 -2.79
C GLN A 132 -16.33 -2.95 -4.17
N GLY A 133 -15.33 -3.41 -4.93
CA GLY A 133 -15.00 -2.92 -6.27
C GLY A 133 -14.07 -1.71 -6.30
N TRP A 134 -13.36 -1.41 -5.21
CA TRP A 134 -12.34 -0.35 -5.18
C TRP A 134 -10.94 -0.93 -5.34
N TRP A 135 -10.05 -0.24 -6.06
CA TRP A 135 -8.64 -0.61 -6.15
C TRP A 135 -7.74 0.61 -5.89
N MET A 136 -6.54 0.35 -5.38
CA MET A 136 -5.56 1.38 -5.05
C MET A 136 -4.15 0.96 -5.45
N PHE A 137 -3.42 1.86 -6.09
CA PHE A 137 -2.03 1.70 -6.48
C PHE A 137 -1.18 2.80 -5.84
N VAL A 138 -0.01 2.41 -5.30
CA VAL A 138 0.99 3.36 -4.81
C VAL A 138 2.42 2.83 -5.05
N VAL A 139 3.32 3.73 -5.41
CA VAL A 139 4.77 3.50 -5.49
C VAL A 139 5.54 4.73 -5.03
N PRO A 140 6.71 4.59 -4.39
CA PRO A 140 7.58 5.75 -4.17
C PRO A 140 8.00 6.39 -5.49
N SER A 141 7.93 7.71 -5.57
CA SER A 141 8.30 8.45 -6.78
C SER A 141 8.70 9.89 -6.46
N ARG A 142 9.71 10.40 -7.17
CA ARG A 142 10.11 11.81 -7.15
C ARG A 142 10.05 12.47 -8.53
N SER A 143 9.60 11.77 -9.56
CA SER A 143 9.70 12.25 -10.95
C SER A 143 8.54 13.13 -11.40
N GLY A 144 7.43 13.17 -10.64
CA GLY A 144 6.19 13.81 -11.09
C GLY A 144 5.42 13.02 -12.17
N ASP A 145 5.93 11.86 -12.62
CA ASP A 145 5.21 11.00 -13.55
C ASP A 145 3.92 10.48 -12.90
N VAL A 146 2.83 10.46 -13.65
CA VAL A 146 1.52 9.99 -13.18
C VAL A 146 1.25 8.58 -13.71
N PRO A 147 0.76 7.63 -12.90
CA PRO A 147 0.40 6.30 -13.38
C PRO A 147 -0.77 6.36 -14.38
N ALA A 148 -0.75 5.48 -15.38
CA ALA A 148 -1.81 5.34 -16.36
C ALA A 148 -2.52 4.00 -16.20
N VAL A 149 -3.86 3.99 -16.21
CA VAL A 149 -4.65 2.76 -16.20
C VAL A 149 -4.74 2.24 -17.64
N VAL A 150 -4.29 1.00 -17.88
CA VAL A 150 -4.21 0.42 -19.23
C VAL A 150 -5.37 -0.54 -19.50
N ALA A 151 -5.89 -1.18 -18.47
CA ALA A 151 -7.06 -2.04 -18.57
C ALA A 151 -7.76 -2.13 -17.22
N ASP A 152 -9.03 -1.75 -17.19
CA ASP A 152 -9.97 -2.25 -16.19
C ASP A 152 -10.44 -3.62 -16.67
N GLY A 153 -10.31 -4.63 -15.82
CA GLY A 153 -10.97 -5.92 -16.04
C GLY A 153 -12.49 -5.70 -15.98
N GLY A 154 -13.04 -5.21 -17.10
CA GLY A 154 -14.40 -4.67 -17.16
C GLY A 154 -15.43 -5.67 -16.66
N ALA A 155 -16.33 -5.16 -15.82
CA ALA A 155 -17.62 -5.78 -15.55
C ALA A 155 -18.39 -5.82 -16.87
N GLY A 156 -18.43 -6.97 -17.53
CA GLY A 156 -19.51 -7.26 -18.47
C GLY A 156 -20.78 -7.52 -17.67
N GLY A 157 -21.70 -6.56 -17.69
CA GLY A 157 -23.04 -6.67 -17.12
C GLY A 157 -23.97 -5.64 -17.74
#